data_AF-A0A1D1XKA9-F1
#
_entry.id   AF-A0A1D1XKA9-F1
#
_cell.length_a   1.000
_cell.length_b   1.000
_cell.length_c   1.000
_cell.angle_alpha   90.00
_cell.angle_beta   90.00
_cell.angle_gamma   90.00
#
_symmetry.space_group_name_H-M   'P 1'
#
loop_
_entity.id
_entity.type
_entity.pdbx_description
1 polymer ?
#
loop_
_entity_poly.entity_id
_entity_poly.type
_entity_poly.pdbx_seq_one_letter_code
_entity_poly.pdbx_strand_id
1 'polypeptide(L)'
;MDIFQGKVTNKWRNFMKGQIKRARMFFDEAEAGVSELSSASRWPVWASLMIYRQILDAIEANDYNNFTKRAYVGKARRLLSLPIACARALAVPSRDMDMKL
;
A
#
# COMPACT_ATOMS: atom_id res chain seq x y z
N MET A 1 9.18 7.41 -28.21
CA MET A 1 8.01 7.69 -27.33
C MET A 1 8.48 8.45 -26.10
N ASP A 2 7.73 9.47 -25.67
CA ASP A 2 8.12 10.45 -24.63
C ASP A 2 8.58 9.84 -23.28
N ILE A 3 8.15 8.61 -22.97
CA ILE A 3 8.51 7.86 -21.77
C ILE A 3 10.03 7.59 -21.70
N PHE A 4 10.65 7.24 -22.83
CA PHE A 4 12.10 6.98 -22.88
C PHE A 4 12.95 8.25 -22.74
N GLN A 5 12.34 9.42 -22.88
CA GLN A 5 12.98 10.71 -22.62
C GLN A 5 12.82 11.15 -21.16
N GLY A 6 12.16 10.35 -20.30
CA GLY A 6 11.90 10.69 -18.91
C GLY A 6 10.98 11.89 -18.70
N LYS A 7 10.20 12.27 -19.72
CA LYS A 7 9.34 13.45 -19.68
C LYS A 7 7.98 13.12 -19.06
N VAL A 8 7.61 13.87 -18.03
CA VAL A 8 6.30 13.80 -17.37
C VAL A 8 5.28 14.60 -18.19
N THR A 9 4.71 13.94 -19.21
CA THR A 9 3.68 14.54 -20.07
C THR A 9 2.27 14.39 -19.47
N ASN A 10 1.29 15.13 -20.01
CA ASN A 10 -0.12 14.94 -19.61
C ASN A 10 -0.63 13.52 -19.92
N LYS A 11 -0.17 12.92 -21.03
CA LYS A 11 -0.48 11.52 -21.35
C LYS A 11 0.07 10.58 -20.28
N TRP A 12 1.28 10.82 -19.81
CA TRP A 12 1.89 10.05 -18.71
C TRP A 12 1.11 10.20 -17.40
N ARG A 13 0.79 11.43 -16.99
CA ARG A 13 -0.02 11.67 -15.78
C ARG A 13 -1.37 10.94 -15.84
N ASN A 14 -2.06 11.03 -16.97
CA ASN A 14 -3.37 10.37 -17.15
C ASN A 14 -3.23 8.85 -17.08
N PHE A 15 -2.18 8.29 -17.69
CA PHE A 15 -1.85 6.88 -17.57
C PHE A 15 -1.62 6.50 -16.10
N MET A 16 -0.74 7.21 -15.38
CA MET A 16 -0.39 6.92 -13.99
C MET A 16 -1.58 7.04 -13.04
N LYS A 17 -2.47 8.01 -13.25
CA LYS A 17 -3.74 8.10 -12.50
C LYS A 17 -4.58 6.83 -12.66
N GLY A 18 -4.68 6.31 -13.88
CA GLY A 18 -5.35 5.03 -14.15
C GLY A 18 -4.66 3.86 -13.43
N GLN A 19 -3.32 3.81 -13.46
CA GLN A 19 -2.56 2.76 -12.77
C GLN A 19 -2.75 2.79 -11.25
N ILE A 20 -2.67 3.98 -10.65
CA ILE A 20 -2.84 4.18 -9.21
C ILE A 20 -4.27 3.82 -8.79
N LYS A 21 -5.27 4.20 -9.58
CA LYS A 21 -6.67 3.79 -9.31
C LYS A 21 -6.80 2.27 -9.26
N ARG A 22 -6.23 1.54 -10.23
CA ARG A 22 -6.25 0.07 -10.23
C ARG A 22 -5.50 -0.52 -9.03
N ALA A 23 -4.34 0.04 -8.69
CA ALA A 23 -3.58 -0.42 -7.53
C ALA A 23 -4.36 -0.23 -6.22
N ARG A 24 -5.03 0.91 -6.04
CA ARG A 24 -5.90 1.16 -4.87
C ARG A 24 -7.02 0.13 -4.79
N MET A 25 -7.68 -0.22 -5.91
CA MET A 25 -8.69 -1.28 -5.92
C MET A 25 -8.14 -2.62 -5.42
N PHE A 26 -6.94 -3.02 -5.86
CA PHE A 26 -6.31 -4.25 -5.35
C PHE A 26 -5.94 -4.17 -3.87
N PHE A 27 -5.53 -3.00 -3.37
CA PHE A 27 -5.29 -2.82 -1.93
C PHE A 27 -6.57 -2.92 -1.11
N ASP A 28 -7.68 -2.36 -1.61
CA ASP A 28 -8.98 -2.43 -0.95
C ASP A 28 -9.50 -3.87 -0.90
N GLU A 29 -9.31 -4.65 -1.97
CA GLU A 29 -9.63 -6.09 -2.00
C GLU A 29 -8.71 -6.89 -1.06
N ALA A 30 -7.40 -6.64 -1.09
CA ALA A 30 -6.44 -7.30 -0.21
C ALA A 30 -6.71 -7.00 1.27
N GLU A 31 -7.21 -5.80 1.60
CA GLU A 31 -7.54 -5.37 2.96
C GLU A 31 -8.53 -6.34 3.63
N ALA A 32 -9.52 -6.83 2.89
CA ALA A 32 -10.45 -7.85 3.37
C ALA A 32 -9.75 -9.20 3.63
N GLY A 33 -8.84 -9.60 2.73
CA GLY A 33 -8.10 -10.87 2.83
C GLY A 33 -7.08 -10.93 3.98
N VAL A 34 -6.55 -9.79 4.44
CA VAL A 34 -5.55 -9.79 5.54
C VAL A 34 -6.16 -10.35 6.83
N SER A 35 -7.45 -10.13 7.07
CA SER A 35 -8.15 -10.61 8.27
C SER A 35 -8.26 -12.14 8.33
N GLU A 36 -8.27 -12.80 7.16
CA GLU A 36 -8.35 -14.26 7.04
C GLU A 36 -6.99 -14.94 7.23
N LEU A 37 -5.90 -14.19 7.30
CA LEU A 37 -4.57 -14.75 7.58
C LEU A 37 -4.47 -15.24 9.04
N SER A 38 -3.52 -16.14 9.28
CA SER A 38 -3.15 -16.54 10.64
C SER A 38 -2.69 -15.36 11.47
N SER A 39 -2.95 -15.44 12.76
CA SER A 39 -2.72 -14.35 13.73
C SER A 39 -1.31 -13.74 13.66
N ALA A 40 -0.30 -14.61 13.56
CA ALA A 40 1.11 -14.22 13.50
C ALA A 40 1.45 -13.43 12.22
N SER A 41 0.73 -13.66 11.13
CA SER A 41 1.00 -13.06 9.82
C SER A 41 0.29 -11.72 9.60
N ARG A 42 -0.81 -11.46 10.32
CA ARG A 42 -1.66 -10.27 10.10
C ARG A 42 -0.91 -8.96 10.27
N TRP A 43 -0.14 -8.82 11.35
CA TRP A 43 0.56 -7.57 11.65
C TRP A 43 1.56 -7.14 10.57
N PRO A 44 2.55 -7.97 10.17
CA PRO A 44 3.51 -7.59 9.14
C PRO A 44 2.84 -7.36 7.77
N VAL A 45 1.77 -8.09 7.45
CA VAL A 45 1.02 -7.90 6.21
C VAL A 45 0.23 -6.58 6.23
N TRP A 46 -0.46 -6.25 7.31
CA TRP A 46 -1.12 -4.95 7.49
C TRP A 46 -0.14 -3.79 7.39
N ALA A 47 1.01 -3.88 8.06
CA ALA A 47 2.04 -2.85 8.00
C ALA A 47 2.53 -2.64 6.57
N SER A 48 2.79 -3.74 5.85
CA SER A 48 3.21 -3.71 4.45
C SER A 48 2.13 -3.08 3.56
N LEU A 49 0.89 -3.56 3.64
CA LEU A 49 -0.27 -3.04 2.89
C LEU A 49 -0.40 -1.52 3.06
N MET A 50 -0.35 -1.03 4.30
CA MET A 50 -0.46 0.39 4.61
C MET A 50 0.70 1.20 4.04
N ILE A 51 1.94 0.72 4.19
CA ILE A 51 3.13 1.44 3.70
C ILE A 51 3.13 1.48 2.16
N TYR A 52 2.82 0.37 1.49
CA TYR A 52 2.76 0.34 0.03
C TYR A 52 1.63 1.23 -0.50
N ARG A 53 0.48 1.30 0.16
CA ARG A 53 -0.59 2.24 -0.21
C ARG A 53 -0.14 3.70 -0.11
N GLN A 54 0.65 4.05 0.91
CA GLN A 54 1.21 5.41 1.07
C GLN A 54 2.25 5.78 -0.01
N ILE A 55 2.89 4.80 -0.65
CA ILE A 55 3.79 5.08 -1.79
C ILE A 55 2.98 5.67 -2.96
N LEU A 56 1.74 5.23 -3.16
CA LEU A 56 0.87 5.80 -4.21
C LEU A 56 0.62 7.28 -3.97
N ASP A 57 0.33 7.67 -2.72
CA ASP A 57 0.19 9.09 -2.34
C ASP A 57 1.49 9.88 -2.60
N ALA A 58 2.65 9.26 -2.35
CA ALA A 58 3.94 9.88 -2.63
C ALA A 58 4.23 10.04 -4.13
N ILE A 59 3.72 9.15 -4.98
CA ILE A 59 3.80 9.30 -6.44
C ILE A 59 2.92 10.48 -6.89
N GLU A 60 1.71 10.60 -6.35
CA GLU A 60 0.80 11.71 -6.64
C GLU A 60 1.40 13.06 -6.17
N ALA A 61 1.96 13.11 -4.97
CA ALA A 61 2.63 14.30 -4.43
C ALA A 61 3.89 14.70 -5.21
N ASN A 62 4.50 13.77 -5.95
CA ASN A 62 5.62 14.03 -6.85
C ASN A 62 5.17 14.44 -8.26
N ASP A 63 3.89 14.77 -8.46
CA ASP A 63 3.29 15.05 -9.77
C ASP A 63 3.56 13.93 -10.79
N TYR A 64 3.51 12.67 -10.32
CA TYR A 64 3.76 11.48 -11.14
C TYR A 64 5.15 11.47 -11.80
N ASN A 65 6.11 12.24 -11.25
CA ASN A 65 7.50 12.19 -11.70
C ASN A 65 8.26 11.07 -10.99
N ASN A 66 8.18 9.87 -11.53
CA ASN A 66 8.95 8.71 -11.11
C ASN A 66 10.19 8.44 -11.98
N PHE A 67 10.43 9.28 -13.00
CA PHE A 67 11.63 9.17 -13.85
C PHE A 67 12.87 9.74 -13.17
N THR A 68 12.74 10.90 -12.51
CA THR A 68 13.88 11.56 -11.85
C THR A 68 13.77 11.59 -10.33
N LYS A 69 12.57 11.34 -9.78
CA LYS A 69 12.33 11.39 -8.33
C LYS A 69 11.68 10.10 -7.85
N ARG A 70 12.42 9.33 -7.05
CA ARG A 70 11.84 8.15 -6.39
C ARG A 70 10.81 8.58 -5.34
N ALA A 71 9.65 7.94 -5.36
CA ALA A 71 8.61 8.14 -4.35
C ALA A 71 9.03 7.47 -3.03
N TYR A 72 8.94 8.22 -1.94
CA TYR A 72 9.31 7.74 -0.61
C TYR A 72 8.24 8.10 0.41
N VAL A 73 7.96 7.16 1.31
CA VAL A 73 7.17 7.43 2.51
C VAL A 73 8.09 8.01 3.58
N GLY A 74 7.73 9.14 4.18
CA GLY A 74 8.51 9.73 5.28
C GLY A 74 8.66 8.78 6.47
N LYS A 75 9.77 8.86 7.21
CA LYS A 75 10.03 7.99 8.38
C LYS A 75 8.91 8.08 9.42
N ALA A 76 8.40 9.29 9.68
CA ALA A 76 7.30 9.50 10.61
C ALA A 76 6.01 8.77 10.19
N ARG A 77 5.62 8.85 8.91
CA ARG A 77 4.43 8.13 8.41
C ARG A 77 4.59 6.61 8.47
N ARG A 78 5.79 6.09 8.18
CA ARG A 78 6.09 4.67 8.36
C ARG A 78 5.97 4.25 9.82
N LEU A 79 6.55 5.03 10.74
CA LEU A 79 6.50 4.72 12.17
C LEU A 79 5.05 4.73 12.68
N LEU A 80 4.23 5.69 12.25
CA LEU A 80 2.80 5.77 12.61
C LEU A 80 1.97 4.62 12.01
N SER A 81 2.36 4.05 10.87
CA SER A 81 1.64 2.90 10.30
C SER A 81 1.78 1.62 11.13
N LEU A 82 2.86 1.46 11.89
CA LEU A 82 3.11 0.25 12.68
C LEU A 82 2.12 0.03 13.85
N PRO A 83 1.84 1.02 14.73
CA PRO A 83 0.85 0.85 15.78
C PRO A 83 -0.57 0.69 15.23
N ILE A 84 -0.90 1.38 14.13
CA ILE A 84 -2.22 1.23 13.47
C ILE A 84 -2.37 -0.17 12.87
N ALA A 85 -1.33 -0.69 12.21
CA ALA A 85 -1.31 -2.06 11.71
C ALA A 85 -1.47 -3.09 12.84
N CYS A 86 -0.82 -2.86 13.98
CA CYS A 86 -0.96 -3.72 15.15
C CYS A 86 -2.41 -3.72 15.67
N ALA A 87 -3.00 -2.54 15.85
CA ALA A 87 -4.39 -2.41 16.29
C ALA A 87 -5.36 -3.14 15.36
N ARG A 88 -5.17 -3.04 14.03
CA ARG A 88 -5.99 -3.76 13.04
C ARG A 88 -5.79 -5.27 13.07
N ALA A 89 -4.56 -5.74 13.26
CA ALA A 89 -4.26 -7.17 13.36
C ALA A 89 -4.92 -7.83 14.58
N LEU A 90 -5.05 -7.09 15.68
CA LEU A 90 -5.68 -7.55 16.93
C LEU A 90 -7.21 -7.43 16.95
N ALA A 91 -7.79 -6.57 16.10
CA ALA A 91 -9.24 -6.34 16.07
C ALA A 91 -10.06 -7.54 15.57
N VAL A 92 -9.42 -8.45 14.84
CA VAL A 92 -10.06 -9.68 14.32
C VAL A 92 -9.68 -10.84 15.21
N PRO A 93 -10.64 -11.56 15.84
CA PRO A 93 -10.34 -12.76 16.59
C PRO A 93 -9.66 -13.83 15.71
N SER A 94 -8.72 -14.54 16.29
CA SER A 94 -8.00 -15.64 15.67
C SER A 94 -8.89 -16.88 15.61
N ARG A 95 -9.15 -17.43 14.42
CA ARG A 95 -9.79 -18.76 14.27
C ARG A 95 -8.86 -19.94 14.56
N ASP A 96 -7.58 -19.66 14.86
CA ASP A 96 -6.53 -20.66 15.07
C ASP A 96 -6.78 -21.59 16.29
N MET A 97 -7.80 -21.34 17.11
CA MET A 97 -8.14 -22.15 18.28
C MET A 97 -9.13 -23.32 18.05
N ASP A 98 -9.68 -23.48 16.85
CA ASP A 98 -10.71 -24.52 16.58
C ASP A 98 -10.17 -25.83 15.97
N MET A 99 -8.85 -25.99 15.84
CA MET A 99 -8.22 -27.15 15.17
C MET A 99 -7.30 -27.99 16.06
N LYS A 100 -7.61 -28.05 17.36
CA LYS A 100 -7.05 -29.03 18.30
C LYS A 100 -8.19 -29.75 19.04
N LEU A 101 -8.75 -30.77 18.38
CA LEU A 101 -9.51 -31.87 19.00
C LEU A 101 -8.73 -33.17 18.75
#